data_AF-R5AJV9-F1
#
_entry.id   AF-R5AJV9-F1
#
_cell.length_a   1.000
_cell.length_b   1.000
_cell.length_c   1.000
_cell.angle_alpha   90.00
_cell.angle_beta   90.00
_cell.angle_gamma   90.00
#
_symmetry.space_group_name_H-M   'P 1'
#
loop_
_entity.id
_entity.type
_entity.pdbx_description
1 polymer ?
#
loop_
_entity_poly.entity_id
_entity_poly.type
_entity_poly.pdbx_seq_one_letter_code
_entity_poly.pdbx_strand_id
1 'polypeptide(L)'
;MKKRYLTLAALFFAAAALLTFDRSGELPPDSVRTELFHTVTPLATPAPPPRSTEVSEPEETPFSQYAPTVNMRFSELVGDNGDYETPKGYPAADTYRVIVDIAHQVVLVYGKDDTGAYTVPIRYMLCSTGLNNRTPRGTFSLKRYRVRFGLFRNDKTYGQYWTLINGRIYFHSMLYAERDANTYIGETYDLLGTPASHGCIRLTVPDARFIYYNLGYGTEIEIRDGDPNDGETAAIRAQLVLAKQPEERVELLPGEIPYTDDWRIEDVPLELPYEEGSQKKQR
;
A
#
# COMPACT_ATOMS: atom_id res chain seq x y z
N MET A 1 13.31 20.06 41.36
CA MET A 1 14.79 20.02 41.36
C MET A 1 15.23 18.84 40.49
N LYS A 2 16.02 18.98 39.41
CA LYS A 2 17.49 19.23 39.34
C LYS A 2 18.38 18.17 40.01
N LYS A 3 18.66 17.06 39.30
CA LYS A 3 19.98 16.43 38.98
C LYS A 3 19.71 15.08 38.28
N ARG A 4 20.11 14.89 37.02
CA ARG A 4 21.46 14.62 36.46
C ARG A 4 21.97 13.20 36.76
N TYR A 5 21.91 12.34 35.74
CA TYR A 5 22.81 11.19 35.59
C TYR A 5 23.94 11.52 34.60
N LEU A 6 24.96 10.66 34.53
CA LEU A 6 26.32 11.03 34.14
C LEU A 6 26.70 10.50 32.76
N THR A 7 27.20 11.39 31.90
CA THR A 7 27.83 11.02 30.61
C THR A 7 29.20 10.38 30.85
N LEU A 8 29.53 9.34 30.09
CA LEU A 8 30.89 8.81 29.99
C LEU A 8 31.35 8.90 28.53
N ALA A 9 32.55 9.45 28.31
CA ALA A 9 33.17 9.56 26.99
C ALA A 9 34.58 8.98 27.06
N ALA A 10 34.98 8.25 26.01
CA ALA A 10 36.31 7.66 25.89
C ALA A 10 37.12 8.42 24.83
N LEU A 11 38.38 8.74 25.15
CA LEU A 11 39.30 9.42 24.25
C LEU A 11 39.99 8.42 23.32
N PHE A 12 40.30 8.85 22.09
CA PHE A 12 41.42 8.31 21.33
C PHE A 12 42.53 9.35 21.24
N PHE A 13 43.78 8.91 21.42
CA PHE A 13 44.96 9.78 21.38
C PHE A 13 45.46 9.97 19.95
N ALA A 14 45.88 11.19 19.62
CA ALA A 14 46.74 11.47 18.48
C ALA A 14 48.20 11.51 18.93
N ALA A 15 49.11 11.05 18.07
CA ALA A 15 50.56 11.14 18.28
C ALA A 15 51.21 11.88 17.10
N ALA A 16 52.04 12.87 17.39
CA ALA A 16 52.82 13.62 16.41
C ALA A 16 54.31 13.49 16.77
N ALA A 17 55.15 13.27 15.77
CA ALA A 17 56.60 13.21 15.92
C ALA A 17 57.24 14.44 15.28
N LEU A 18 58.05 15.17 16.07
CA LEU A 18 58.84 16.31 15.61
C LEU A 18 60.28 15.87 15.33
N LEU A 19 60.90 16.42 14.29
CA LEU A 19 62.34 16.30 14.02
C LEU A 19 62.92 17.69 13.73
N THR A 20 64.10 17.98 14.28
CA THR A 20 64.67 19.33 14.38
C THR A 20 66.19 19.34 14.19
N PHE A 21 66.69 20.19 13.28
CA PHE A 21 68.05 20.75 13.19
C PHE A 21 67.89 22.02 12.31
N ASP A 22 68.24 23.26 12.67
CA ASP A 22 69.45 23.85 13.31
C ASP A 22 70.66 23.85 12.35
N ARG A 23 71.33 24.97 11.99
CA ARG A 23 71.12 26.44 12.18
C ARG A 23 72.09 27.26 11.31
N SER A 24 71.92 28.60 11.26
CA SER A 24 72.75 29.66 10.62
C SER A 24 72.56 29.84 9.10
N GLY A 25 72.73 31.04 8.52
CA GLY A 25 72.92 32.38 9.11
C GLY A 25 73.20 33.50 8.07
N GLU A 26 73.01 34.76 8.48
CA GLU A 26 73.51 36.01 7.82
C GLU A 26 72.83 36.53 6.52
N LEU A 27 72.86 37.86 6.30
CA LEU A 27 72.23 38.66 5.21
C LEU A 27 72.87 40.08 5.16
N PRO A 28 72.78 40.87 4.05
CA PRO A 28 72.53 40.55 2.64
C PRO A 28 73.78 40.91 1.77
N PRO A 29 73.99 42.03 1.00
CA PRO A 29 73.14 43.10 0.43
C PRO A 29 73.18 43.27 -1.12
N ASP A 30 72.29 44.15 -1.62
CA ASP A 30 72.32 45.03 -2.81
C ASP A 30 72.93 44.63 -4.19
N SER A 31 72.02 44.60 -5.19
CA SER A 31 72.20 44.98 -6.62
C SER A 31 73.09 44.07 -7.50
N VAL A 32 72.64 43.59 -8.67
CA VAL A 32 72.28 44.37 -9.88
C VAL A 32 71.22 43.63 -10.72
N ARG A 33 70.40 44.36 -11.47
CA ARG A 33 69.37 43.81 -12.38
C ARG A 33 69.96 43.46 -13.75
N THR A 34 69.89 42.18 -14.14
CA THR A 34 70.13 41.71 -15.52
C THR A 34 69.05 40.69 -15.91
N GLU A 35 68.49 40.84 -17.11
CA GLU A 35 67.38 40.03 -17.63
C GLU A 35 67.87 38.62 -18.03
N LEU A 36 67.17 37.55 -17.61
CA LEU A 36 67.42 36.17 -18.06
C LEU A 36 66.10 35.43 -18.36
N PHE A 37 65.97 35.04 -19.63
CA PHE A 37 64.82 34.35 -20.20
C PHE A 37 64.46 33.08 -19.42
N HIS A 38 63.32 33.09 -18.73
CA HIS A 38 62.78 31.89 -18.11
C HIS A 38 62.06 31.04 -19.16
N THR A 39 62.59 29.84 -19.40
CA THR A 39 61.86 28.77 -20.09
C THR A 39 60.56 28.49 -19.33
N VAL A 40 59.42 28.57 -20.03
CA VAL A 40 58.11 28.28 -19.43
C VAL A 40 57.99 26.78 -19.20
N THR A 41 58.25 26.34 -17.98
CA THR A 41 57.88 25.00 -17.52
C THR A 41 56.36 24.86 -17.67
N PRO A 42 55.84 23.81 -18.36
CA PRO A 42 54.40 23.61 -18.47
C PRO A 42 53.81 23.38 -17.07
N LEU A 43 52.84 24.22 -16.69
CA LEU A 43 52.15 24.11 -15.41
C LEU A 43 51.40 22.77 -15.36
N ALA A 44 51.67 21.96 -14.35
CA ALA A 44 51.00 20.68 -14.18
C ALA A 44 49.49 20.91 -14.01
N THR A 45 48.69 20.31 -14.91
CA THR A 45 47.23 20.36 -14.85
C THR A 45 46.76 19.82 -13.49
N PRO A 46 45.96 20.57 -12.71
CA PRO A 46 45.42 20.03 -11.47
C PRO A 46 44.55 18.81 -11.79
N ALA A 47 44.73 17.74 -11.02
CA ALA A 47 43.89 16.55 -11.16
C ALA A 47 42.41 16.94 -10.97
N PRO A 48 41.47 16.36 -11.73
CA PRO A 48 40.05 16.62 -11.51
C PRO A 48 39.69 16.26 -10.06
N PRO A 49 38.84 17.04 -9.38
CA PRO A 49 38.40 16.71 -8.03
C PRO A 49 37.77 15.30 -8.03
N PRO A 50 37.90 14.54 -6.93
CA PRO A 50 37.31 13.22 -6.84
C PRO A 50 35.81 13.35 -7.13
N ARG A 51 35.34 12.66 -8.18
CA ARG A 51 33.92 12.64 -8.53
C ARG A 51 33.16 12.13 -7.32
N SER A 52 32.27 12.97 -6.78
CA SER A 52 31.39 12.56 -5.69
C SER A 52 30.63 11.32 -6.15
N THR A 53 30.83 10.20 -5.47
CA THR A 53 29.96 9.05 -5.60
C THR A 53 28.68 9.42 -4.87
N GLU A 54 27.73 10.01 -5.58
CA GLU A 54 26.37 10.16 -5.09
C GLU A 54 25.85 8.75 -4.78
N VAL A 55 25.77 8.45 -3.49
CA VAL A 55 25.14 7.22 -3.01
C VAL A 55 23.65 7.40 -3.30
N SER A 56 23.16 6.73 -4.35
CA SER A 56 21.75 6.72 -4.70
C SER A 56 20.95 6.26 -3.49
N GLU A 57 20.16 7.18 -2.93
CA GLU A 57 19.17 6.88 -1.91
C GLU A 57 18.23 5.79 -2.46
N PRO A 58 17.94 4.72 -1.69
CA PRO A 58 17.09 3.65 -2.18
C PRO A 58 15.70 4.21 -2.45
N GLU A 59 15.20 4.05 -3.68
CA GLU A 59 13.86 4.53 -4.07
C GLU A 59 12.80 3.84 -3.19
N GLU A 60 12.16 4.60 -2.30
CA GLU A 60 11.07 4.08 -1.47
C GLU A 60 9.89 3.65 -2.34
N THR A 61 9.39 2.43 -2.12
CA THR A 61 8.24 1.90 -2.86
C THR A 61 7.03 2.83 -2.73
N PRO A 62 6.50 3.39 -3.82
CA PRO A 62 5.44 4.39 -3.73
C PRO A 62 4.17 3.79 -3.15
N PHE A 63 3.47 4.52 -2.27
CA PHE A 63 2.25 4.05 -1.59
C PHE A 63 1.19 3.49 -2.55
N SER A 64 1.08 4.03 -3.76
CA SER A 64 0.15 3.56 -4.79
C SER A 64 0.46 2.16 -5.34
N GLN A 65 1.62 1.56 -5.05
CA GLN A 65 1.86 0.14 -5.32
C GLN A 65 1.05 -0.75 -4.38
N TYR A 66 0.84 -0.32 -3.13
CA TYR A 66 -0.01 -1.02 -2.17
C TYR A 66 -1.47 -0.55 -2.24
N ALA A 67 -1.73 0.66 -2.76
CA ALA A 67 -3.06 1.25 -2.87
C ALA A 67 -3.31 1.84 -4.27
N PRO A 68 -3.33 1.05 -5.35
CA PRO A 68 -3.42 1.60 -6.71
C PRO A 68 -4.72 2.38 -6.96
N THR A 69 -5.76 2.14 -6.17
CA THR A 69 -7.03 2.86 -6.20
C THR A 69 -6.94 4.35 -5.87
N VAL A 70 -5.85 4.84 -5.29
CA VAL A 70 -5.63 6.31 -5.12
C VAL A 70 -5.31 7.03 -6.44
N ASN A 71 -4.84 6.29 -7.46
CA ASN A 71 -4.49 6.82 -8.78
C ASN A 71 -5.57 6.59 -9.84
N MET A 72 -6.66 5.89 -9.51
CA MET A 72 -7.72 5.51 -10.44
C MET A 72 -8.81 6.59 -10.56
N ARG A 73 -9.40 6.73 -11.76
CA ARG A 73 -10.57 7.62 -11.94
C ARG A 73 -11.81 7.02 -11.29
N PHE A 74 -12.78 7.87 -10.96
CA PHE A 74 -14.07 7.46 -10.40
C PHE A 74 -14.74 6.30 -11.17
N SER A 75 -14.75 6.34 -12.51
CA SER A 75 -15.32 5.28 -13.36
C SER A 75 -14.60 3.93 -13.21
N GLU A 76 -13.31 3.90 -12.92
CA GLU A 76 -12.53 2.68 -12.64
C GLU A 76 -12.83 2.14 -11.24
N LEU A 77 -13.13 3.04 -10.29
CA LEU A 77 -13.46 2.70 -8.89
C LEU A 77 -14.89 2.18 -8.71
N VAL A 78 -15.81 2.48 -9.63
CA VAL A 78 -17.24 2.10 -9.54
C VAL A 78 -17.81 1.31 -10.73
N GLY A 79 -17.06 1.19 -11.83
CA GLY A 79 -17.52 0.57 -13.08
C GLY A 79 -17.61 -0.97 -13.05
N ASP A 80 -18.05 -1.57 -14.16
CA ASP A 80 -18.07 -3.02 -14.38
C ASP A 80 -17.03 -3.37 -15.46
N ASN A 81 -16.18 -4.39 -15.23
CA ASN A 81 -15.19 -4.83 -16.23
C ASN A 81 -15.77 -5.82 -17.26
N GLY A 82 -17.07 -6.12 -17.23
CA GLY A 82 -17.74 -6.99 -18.20
C GLY A 82 -17.38 -8.48 -18.09
N ASP A 83 -16.41 -8.85 -17.23
CA ASP A 83 -16.08 -10.24 -16.95
C ASP A 83 -17.10 -10.87 -15.99
N TYR A 84 -17.74 -11.94 -16.44
CA TYR A 84 -18.67 -12.77 -15.65
C TYR A 84 -18.22 -14.25 -15.62
N GLU A 85 -16.98 -14.57 -16.01
CA GLU A 85 -16.42 -15.90 -15.79
C GLU A 85 -16.31 -16.22 -14.29
N THR A 86 -16.49 -17.50 -13.94
CA THR A 86 -16.08 -18.00 -12.62
C THR A 86 -14.54 -17.98 -12.54
N PRO A 87 -13.92 -17.57 -11.41
CA PRO A 87 -12.49 -17.74 -11.21
C PRO A 87 -12.07 -19.19 -11.49
N LYS A 88 -10.87 -19.38 -12.07
CA LYS A 88 -10.36 -20.72 -12.43
C LYS A 88 -9.77 -21.46 -11.22
N GLY A 89 -9.35 -20.70 -10.21
CA GLY A 89 -8.72 -21.12 -8.97
C GLY A 89 -8.32 -19.89 -8.16
N TYR A 90 -7.49 -20.11 -7.14
CA TYR A 90 -6.96 -19.09 -6.23
C TYR A 90 -5.55 -19.47 -5.75
N PRO A 91 -4.77 -18.52 -5.20
CA PRO A 91 -3.54 -18.83 -4.47
C PRO A 91 -3.82 -19.70 -3.24
N ALA A 92 -2.77 -20.28 -2.67
CA ALA A 92 -2.86 -21.04 -1.43
C ALA A 92 -3.54 -20.24 -0.31
N ALA A 93 -4.23 -20.96 0.59
CA ALA A 93 -5.03 -20.34 1.65
C ALA A 93 -4.18 -19.42 2.55
N ASP A 94 -2.92 -19.77 2.76
CA ASP A 94 -1.93 -19.07 3.58
C ASP A 94 -0.90 -18.27 2.77
N THR A 95 -1.20 -17.90 1.52
CA THR A 95 -0.41 -16.91 0.77
C THR A 95 -0.52 -15.52 1.41
N TYR A 96 -1.70 -15.19 1.95
CA TYR A 96 -2.02 -13.88 2.52
C TYR A 96 -2.73 -13.97 3.87
N ARG A 97 -2.63 -12.89 4.65
CA ARG A 97 -3.43 -12.61 5.85
C ARG A 97 -4.13 -11.26 5.67
N VAL A 98 -5.40 -11.18 6.06
CA VAL A 98 -6.21 -9.96 5.98
C VAL A 98 -6.49 -9.41 7.38
N ILE A 99 -6.34 -8.10 7.55
CA ILE A 99 -6.78 -7.36 8.73
C ILE A 99 -7.86 -6.36 8.29
N VAL A 100 -8.96 -6.31 9.03
CA VAL A 100 -10.02 -5.30 8.88
C VAL A 100 -10.04 -4.46 10.15
N ASP A 101 -9.62 -3.21 10.03
CA ASP A 101 -9.52 -2.27 11.15
C ASP A 101 -10.77 -1.38 11.20
N ILE A 102 -11.59 -1.55 12.23
CA ILE A 102 -12.87 -0.85 12.34
C ILE A 102 -12.69 0.61 12.77
N ALA A 103 -11.68 0.95 13.57
CA ALA A 103 -11.38 2.32 13.96
C ALA A 103 -11.00 3.18 12.75
N HIS A 104 -10.13 2.66 11.87
CA HIS A 104 -9.64 3.39 10.71
C HIS A 104 -10.45 3.20 9.43
N GLN A 105 -11.32 2.18 9.37
CA GLN A 105 -12.09 1.83 8.16
C GLN A 105 -11.19 1.47 6.97
N VAL A 106 -10.22 0.59 7.22
CA VAL A 106 -9.32 0.05 6.21
C VAL A 106 -9.36 -1.48 6.18
N VAL A 107 -9.04 -2.04 5.02
CA VAL A 107 -8.63 -3.45 4.90
C VAL A 107 -7.17 -3.48 4.48
N LEU A 108 -6.37 -4.26 5.20
CA LEU A 108 -4.93 -4.43 5.00
C LEU A 108 -4.67 -5.90 4.64
N VAL A 109 -3.93 -6.14 3.57
CA VAL A 109 -3.54 -7.48 3.10
C VAL A 109 -2.03 -7.58 3.16
N TYR A 110 -1.54 -8.58 3.89
CA TYR A 110 -0.12 -8.86 4.05
C TYR A 110 0.24 -10.25 3.53
N GLY A 111 1.40 -10.35 2.89
CA GLY A 111 2.08 -11.59 2.52
C GLY A 111 3.17 -11.94 3.54
N LYS A 112 3.74 -13.13 3.40
CA LYS A 112 4.83 -13.61 4.28
C LYS A 112 6.18 -12.98 3.92
N ASP A 113 6.97 -12.68 4.93
CA ASP A 113 8.41 -12.41 4.81
C ASP A 113 9.25 -13.71 4.82
N ASP A 114 10.56 -13.57 4.72
CA ASP A 114 11.54 -14.66 4.76
C ASP A 114 11.52 -15.50 6.07
N THR A 115 10.88 -14.98 7.14
CA THR A 115 10.67 -15.71 8.40
C THR A 115 9.34 -16.48 8.44
N GLY A 116 8.48 -16.26 7.43
CA GLY A 116 7.13 -16.80 7.36
C GLY A 116 6.07 -15.96 8.08
N ALA A 117 6.42 -14.77 8.58
CA ALA A 117 5.50 -13.86 9.27
C ALA A 117 4.80 -12.92 8.28
N TYR A 118 3.52 -12.63 8.51
CA TYR A 118 2.73 -11.75 7.63
C TYR A 118 3.04 -10.27 7.87
N THR A 119 4.13 -9.79 7.29
CA THR A 119 4.63 -8.42 7.46
C THR A 119 4.79 -7.66 6.12
N VAL A 120 4.89 -8.37 4.99
CA VAL A 120 5.08 -7.76 3.67
C VAL A 120 3.76 -7.16 3.20
N PRO A 121 3.63 -5.84 2.99
CA PRO A 121 2.38 -5.25 2.53
C PRO A 121 2.11 -5.64 1.08
N ILE A 122 0.87 -6.04 0.81
CA ILE A 122 0.40 -6.46 -0.52
C ILE A 122 -0.70 -5.51 -1.00
N ARG A 123 -1.68 -5.19 -0.15
CA ARG A 123 -2.72 -4.22 -0.52
C ARG A 123 -3.34 -3.49 0.66
N TYR A 124 -3.58 -2.19 0.50
CA TYR A 124 -4.30 -1.33 1.42
C TYR A 124 -5.56 -0.79 0.74
N MET A 125 -6.71 -0.91 1.38
CA MET A 125 -8.01 -0.60 0.80
C MET A 125 -8.84 0.29 1.73
N LEU A 126 -9.52 1.29 1.18
CA LEU A 126 -10.52 2.08 1.92
C LEU A 126 -11.85 1.31 1.96
N CYS A 127 -12.48 1.20 3.14
CA CYS A 127 -13.70 0.40 3.30
C CYS A 127 -14.83 1.10 4.08
N SER A 128 -16.04 0.53 4.06
CA SER A 128 -17.10 0.85 5.01
C SER A 128 -17.57 -0.42 5.72
N THR A 129 -17.39 -0.49 7.03
CA THR A 129 -17.92 -1.58 7.86
C THR A 129 -19.36 -1.29 8.32
N GLY A 130 -19.91 -2.18 9.16
CA GLY A 130 -21.29 -2.14 9.62
C GLY A 130 -21.52 -1.20 10.81
N LEU A 131 -22.48 -0.28 10.63
CA LEU A 131 -22.99 0.60 11.68
C LEU A 131 -23.40 -0.17 12.94
N ASN A 132 -23.22 0.44 14.12
CA ASN A 132 -23.64 -0.10 15.42
C ASN A 132 -23.09 -1.50 15.71
N ASN A 133 -21.80 -1.70 15.43
CA ASN A 133 -21.06 -2.96 15.63
C ASN A 133 -21.64 -4.18 14.89
N ARG A 134 -22.35 -3.97 13.76
CA ARG A 134 -22.95 -5.04 12.95
C ARG A 134 -21.93 -5.88 12.16
N THR A 135 -20.69 -5.40 11.96
CA THR A 135 -19.60 -6.26 11.51
C THR A 135 -19.04 -7.04 12.70
N PRO A 136 -19.03 -8.38 12.66
CA PRO A 136 -18.56 -9.20 13.78
C PRO A 136 -17.04 -9.11 13.94
N ARG A 137 -16.55 -9.08 15.18
CA ARG A 137 -15.12 -9.13 15.51
C ARG A 137 -14.63 -10.57 15.61
N GLY A 138 -13.31 -10.73 15.55
CA GLY A 138 -12.59 -11.99 15.71
C GLY A 138 -11.96 -12.49 14.42
N THR A 139 -11.30 -13.64 14.51
CA THR A 139 -10.63 -14.29 13.39
C THR A 139 -11.61 -15.17 12.62
N PHE A 140 -11.68 -14.96 11.31
CA PHE A 140 -12.45 -15.75 10.37
C PHE A 140 -11.53 -16.38 9.32
N SER A 141 -12.09 -17.32 8.55
CA SER A 141 -11.41 -18.00 7.46
C SER A 141 -12.30 -17.89 6.22
N LEU A 142 -11.80 -17.30 5.13
CA LEU A 142 -12.57 -16.90 3.96
C LEU A 142 -13.33 -18.09 3.35
N LYS A 143 -14.60 -17.89 2.98
CA LYS A 143 -15.45 -18.96 2.44
C LYS A 143 -15.42 -18.97 0.92
N ARG A 144 -15.63 -20.17 0.36
CA ARG A 144 -15.73 -20.44 -1.08
C ARG A 144 -16.78 -19.58 -1.80
N TYR A 145 -17.91 -19.34 -1.13
CA TYR A 145 -19.08 -18.73 -1.75
C TYR A 145 -18.81 -17.29 -2.19
N ARG A 146 -18.94 -17.08 -3.50
CA ARG A 146 -18.63 -15.84 -4.22
C ARG A 146 -19.75 -15.54 -5.20
N VAL A 147 -20.04 -14.25 -5.43
CA VAL A 147 -21.00 -13.82 -6.45
C VAL A 147 -20.48 -12.58 -7.16
N ARG A 148 -20.21 -12.69 -8.46
CA ARG A 148 -19.66 -11.61 -9.30
C ARG A 148 -20.46 -10.30 -9.23
N PHE A 149 -21.79 -10.41 -9.14
CA PHE A 149 -22.70 -9.30 -8.85
C PHE A 149 -23.90 -9.89 -8.07
N GLY A 150 -23.99 -9.62 -6.77
CA GLY A 150 -24.99 -10.21 -5.86
C GLY A 150 -26.13 -9.25 -5.48
N LEU A 151 -27.28 -9.81 -5.10
CA LEU A 151 -28.53 -9.08 -4.77
C LEU A 151 -28.82 -9.10 -3.25
N PHE A 152 -28.78 -7.94 -2.62
CA PHE A 152 -29.19 -7.72 -1.23
C PHE A 152 -30.72 -7.67 -1.13
N ARG A 153 -31.36 -8.85 -1.08
CA ARG A 153 -32.83 -9.02 -1.14
C ARG A 153 -33.65 -8.14 -0.20
N ASN A 154 -33.12 -7.76 0.96
CA ASN A 154 -33.79 -6.87 1.92
C ASN A 154 -33.87 -5.43 1.38
N ASP A 155 -32.74 -4.93 0.90
CA ASP A 155 -32.54 -3.53 0.51
C ASP A 155 -32.85 -3.32 -0.98
N LYS A 156 -33.04 -4.42 -1.73
CA LYS A 156 -33.20 -4.53 -3.20
C LYS A 156 -32.03 -4.02 -4.04
N THR A 157 -30.94 -3.62 -3.40
CA THR A 157 -29.70 -3.17 -4.03
C THR A 157 -28.80 -4.35 -4.43
N TYR A 158 -27.80 -4.06 -5.26
CA TYR A 158 -26.80 -5.01 -5.72
C TYR A 158 -25.40 -4.54 -5.31
N GLY A 159 -24.43 -5.47 -5.30
CA GLY A 159 -23.01 -5.17 -5.13
C GLY A 159 -22.16 -6.13 -5.94
N GLN A 160 -21.08 -5.63 -6.54
CA GLN A 160 -20.11 -6.43 -7.28
C GLN A 160 -19.20 -7.21 -6.33
N TYR A 161 -18.63 -8.31 -6.81
CA TYR A 161 -17.54 -9.07 -6.17
C TYR A 161 -17.83 -9.50 -4.72
N TRP A 162 -19.02 -10.04 -4.45
CA TRP A 162 -19.33 -10.63 -3.16
C TRP A 162 -18.39 -11.79 -2.84
N THR A 163 -17.75 -11.75 -1.67
CA THR A 163 -16.89 -12.83 -1.16
C THR A 163 -17.24 -13.08 0.32
N LEU A 164 -17.71 -14.28 0.66
CA LEU A 164 -18.29 -14.58 1.97
C LEU A 164 -17.24 -14.75 3.07
N ILE A 165 -17.41 -13.99 4.17
CA ILE A 165 -16.59 -14.10 5.38
C ILE A 165 -17.27 -15.04 6.38
N ASN A 166 -18.50 -14.69 6.80
CA ASN A 166 -19.23 -15.42 7.83
C ASN A 166 -20.75 -15.16 7.73
N GLY A 167 -21.56 -16.22 7.69
CA GLY A 167 -23.03 -16.14 7.73
C GLY A 167 -23.65 -15.40 6.54
N ARG A 168 -23.84 -14.09 6.67
CA ARG A 168 -24.29 -13.16 5.61
C ARG A 168 -23.46 -11.88 5.54
N ILE A 169 -22.21 -11.96 6.02
CA ILE A 169 -21.22 -10.88 6.01
C ILE A 169 -20.24 -11.16 4.88
N TYR A 170 -20.15 -10.24 3.93
CA TYR A 170 -19.30 -10.34 2.73
C TYR A 170 -18.33 -9.15 2.67
N PHE A 171 -17.18 -9.35 2.03
CA PHE A 171 -16.55 -8.27 1.26
C PHE A 171 -17.35 -8.07 -0.03
N HIS A 172 -17.57 -6.83 -0.45
CA HIS A 172 -18.15 -6.48 -1.75
C HIS A 172 -17.86 -5.01 -2.09
N SER A 173 -18.19 -4.56 -3.30
CA SER A 173 -18.08 -3.15 -3.69
C SER A 173 -19.08 -2.23 -2.94
N MET A 174 -19.09 -0.94 -3.27
CA MET A 174 -20.26 -0.06 -3.09
C MET A 174 -21.55 -0.63 -3.72
N LEU A 175 -22.69 0.04 -3.52
CA LEU A 175 -24.01 -0.46 -3.94
C LEU A 175 -24.52 0.15 -5.26
N TYR A 176 -25.39 -0.61 -5.92
CA TYR A 176 -26.08 -0.27 -7.17
C TYR A 176 -27.58 -0.53 -6.99
N ALA A 177 -28.43 0.21 -7.72
CA ALA A 177 -29.87 -0.02 -7.68
C ALA A 177 -30.28 -1.29 -8.46
N GLU A 178 -29.56 -1.60 -9.54
CA GLU A 178 -29.76 -2.77 -10.40
C GLU A 178 -28.46 -3.55 -10.63
N ARG A 179 -28.50 -4.63 -11.44
CA ARG A 179 -27.32 -5.37 -11.90
C ARG A 179 -26.67 -4.65 -13.09
N ASP A 180 -26.28 -3.40 -12.87
CA ASP A 180 -25.71 -2.51 -13.88
C ASP A 180 -24.88 -1.43 -13.18
N ALA A 181 -23.64 -1.22 -13.63
CA ALA A 181 -22.75 -0.18 -13.11
C ALA A 181 -23.35 1.23 -13.26
N ASN A 182 -24.10 1.50 -14.33
CA ASN A 182 -24.76 2.79 -14.56
C ASN A 182 -25.74 3.17 -13.44
N THR A 183 -26.18 2.20 -12.63
CA THR A 183 -27.10 2.38 -11.50
C THR A 183 -26.40 2.56 -10.15
N TYR A 184 -25.10 2.91 -10.13
CA TYR A 184 -24.34 3.15 -8.90
C TYR A 184 -25.02 4.14 -7.94
N ILE A 185 -25.06 3.80 -6.65
CA ILE A 185 -25.65 4.63 -5.59
C ILE A 185 -24.54 5.46 -4.95
N GLY A 186 -24.39 6.69 -5.43
CA GLY A 186 -23.27 7.59 -5.10
C GLY A 186 -23.01 7.80 -3.61
N GLU A 187 -24.08 7.97 -2.82
CA GLU A 187 -24.00 8.06 -1.35
C GLU A 187 -23.22 6.88 -0.72
N THR A 188 -23.27 5.69 -1.32
CA THR A 188 -22.55 4.50 -0.82
C THR A 188 -21.09 4.42 -1.26
N TYR A 189 -20.66 5.30 -2.17
CA TYR A 189 -19.26 5.61 -2.47
C TYR A 189 -18.73 6.70 -1.54
N ASP A 190 -19.47 7.80 -1.39
CA ASP A 190 -19.07 8.95 -0.56
C ASP A 190 -18.91 8.60 0.93
N LEU A 191 -19.55 7.51 1.38
CA LEU A 191 -19.41 6.95 2.73
C LEU A 191 -18.20 5.99 2.91
N LEU A 192 -17.41 5.71 1.86
CA LEU A 192 -16.18 4.90 1.99
C LEU A 192 -15.18 5.57 2.94
N GLY A 193 -14.59 4.77 3.82
CA GLY A 193 -13.78 5.26 4.94
C GLY A 193 -14.58 5.66 6.18
N THR A 194 -15.89 5.35 6.23
CA THR A 194 -16.77 5.49 7.41
C THR A 194 -17.68 4.25 7.59
N PRO A 195 -18.11 3.90 8.82
CA PRO A 195 -19.05 2.79 9.02
C PRO A 195 -20.43 3.14 8.47
N ALA A 196 -20.92 2.37 7.50
CA ALA A 196 -22.12 2.72 6.72
C ALA A 196 -23.02 1.53 6.32
N SER A 197 -22.65 0.30 6.69
CA SER A 197 -23.29 -0.92 6.17
C SER A 197 -24.23 -1.62 7.17
N HIS A 198 -24.97 -2.62 6.67
CA HIS A 198 -25.76 -3.56 7.47
C HIS A 198 -24.93 -4.67 8.15
N GLY A 199 -23.60 -4.67 8.01
CA GLY A 199 -22.66 -5.61 8.63
C GLY A 199 -21.53 -6.06 7.70
N CYS A 200 -21.76 -6.00 6.39
CA CYS A 200 -20.75 -6.30 5.35
C CYS A 200 -19.65 -5.24 5.28
N ILE A 201 -18.59 -5.53 4.53
CA ILE A 201 -17.47 -4.61 4.30
C ILE A 201 -17.56 -4.15 2.84
N ARG A 202 -17.95 -2.88 2.64
CA ARG A 202 -17.97 -2.25 1.31
C ARG A 202 -16.56 -1.76 0.96
N LEU A 203 -16.23 -1.80 -0.33
CA LEU A 203 -14.95 -1.42 -0.92
C LEU A 203 -15.17 -0.68 -2.24
N THR A 204 -14.09 -0.19 -2.84
CA THR A 204 -14.08 0.14 -4.28
C THR A 204 -14.29 -1.14 -5.13
N VAL A 205 -14.62 -1.00 -6.41
CA VAL A 205 -14.71 -2.16 -7.31
C VAL A 205 -13.36 -2.87 -7.49
N PRO A 206 -12.23 -2.19 -7.76
CA PRO A 206 -10.92 -2.83 -7.89
C PRO A 206 -10.48 -3.59 -6.63
N ASP A 207 -10.73 -3.03 -5.44
CA ASP A 207 -10.35 -3.68 -4.18
C ASP A 207 -11.25 -4.89 -3.86
N ALA A 208 -12.55 -4.81 -4.15
CA ALA A 208 -13.44 -5.96 -4.06
C ALA A 208 -13.08 -7.05 -5.10
N ARG A 209 -12.68 -6.66 -6.31
CA ARG A 209 -12.16 -7.55 -7.36
C ARG A 209 -10.87 -8.23 -6.92
N PHE A 210 -9.93 -7.50 -6.33
CA PHE A 210 -8.70 -8.09 -5.77
C PHE A 210 -9.03 -9.19 -4.77
N ILE A 211 -9.92 -8.93 -3.79
CA ILE A 211 -10.36 -9.93 -2.81
C ILE A 211 -11.02 -11.14 -3.46
N TYR A 212 -11.80 -10.93 -4.52
CA TYR A 212 -12.56 -11.98 -5.19
C TYR A 212 -11.67 -13.02 -5.87
N TYR A 213 -10.59 -12.60 -6.55
CA TYR A 213 -9.68 -13.51 -7.27
C TYR A 213 -8.39 -13.87 -6.50
N ASN A 214 -7.77 -12.95 -5.74
CA ASN A 214 -6.44 -13.18 -5.16
C ASN A 214 -6.46 -13.84 -3.77
N LEU A 215 -7.57 -13.82 -3.04
CA LEU A 215 -7.65 -14.47 -1.73
C LEU A 215 -8.25 -15.88 -1.86
N GLY A 216 -7.48 -16.89 -1.48
CA GLY A 216 -7.93 -18.27 -1.42
C GLY A 216 -9.06 -18.49 -0.42
N TYR A 217 -9.92 -19.49 -0.64
CA TYR A 217 -10.74 -19.96 0.48
C TYR A 217 -9.81 -20.52 1.56
N GLY A 218 -10.16 -20.33 2.83
CA GLY A 218 -9.27 -20.66 3.94
C GLY A 218 -8.54 -19.45 4.52
N THR A 219 -8.18 -18.46 3.69
CA THR A 219 -7.42 -17.25 4.08
C THR A 219 -7.92 -16.61 5.36
N GLU A 220 -6.99 -16.32 6.28
CA GLU A 220 -7.30 -15.75 7.58
C GLU A 220 -7.68 -14.26 7.47
N ILE A 221 -8.77 -13.90 8.14
CA ILE A 221 -9.28 -12.54 8.23
C ILE A 221 -9.46 -12.18 9.70
N GLU A 222 -8.60 -11.31 10.22
CA GLU A 222 -8.77 -10.70 11.53
C GLU A 222 -9.67 -9.48 11.40
N ILE A 223 -10.87 -9.51 11.97
CA ILE A 223 -11.71 -8.31 12.12
C ILE A 223 -11.56 -7.78 13.55
N ARG A 224 -10.88 -6.65 13.69
CA ARG A 224 -10.54 -6.03 14.98
C ARG A 224 -11.21 -4.67 15.15
N ASP A 225 -11.44 -4.27 16.40
CA ASP A 225 -11.91 -2.91 16.70
C ASP A 225 -10.91 -1.84 16.24
N GLY A 226 -9.61 -2.13 16.33
CA GLY A 226 -8.52 -1.18 16.10
C GLY A 226 -8.27 -0.28 17.32
N ASP A 227 -7.05 0.23 17.47
CA ASP A 227 -6.75 1.30 18.41
C ASP A 227 -6.82 2.64 17.64
N PRO A 228 -7.75 3.57 17.97
CA PRO A 228 -7.82 4.89 17.32
C PRO A 228 -6.55 5.76 17.45
N ASN A 229 -5.55 5.31 18.22
CA ASN A 229 -4.25 5.98 18.39
C ASN A 229 -3.11 5.28 17.62
N ASP A 230 -3.40 4.23 16.85
CA ASP A 230 -2.43 3.57 15.95
C ASP A 230 -2.03 4.51 14.81
N GLY A 231 -0.91 5.19 15.01
CA GLY A 231 -0.36 6.17 14.07
C GLY A 231 0.06 5.59 12.72
N GLU A 232 0.34 4.28 12.64
CA GLU A 232 0.72 3.62 11.38
C GLU A 232 -0.52 3.35 10.53
N THR A 233 -1.55 2.71 11.11
CA THR A 233 -2.83 2.50 10.43
C THR A 233 -3.50 3.85 10.11
N ALA A 234 -3.36 4.86 10.96
CA ALA A 234 -3.81 6.23 10.68
C ALA A 234 -3.07 6.87 9.48
N ALA A 235 -1.74 6.69 9.36
CA ALA A 235 -0.96 7.22 8.25
C ALA A 235 -1.27 6.52 6.91
N ILE A 236 -1.57 5.22 6.92
CA ILE A 236 -2.11 4.49 5.76
C ILE A 236 -3.49 5.05 5.39
N ARG A 237 -4.39 5.19 6.37
CA ARG A 237 -5.76 5.71 6.19
C ARG A 237 -5.81 7.17 5.70
N ALA A 238 -4.81 7.97 6.02
CA ALA A 238 -4.68 9.35 5.55
C ALA A 238 -4.30 9.45 4.06
N GLN A 239 -3.56 8.45 3.53
CA GLN A 239 -3.14 8.40 2.13
C GLN A 239 -4.17 7.74 1.20
N LEU A 240 -5.11 6.96 1.75
CA LEU A 240 -6.24 6.36 1.03
C LEU A 240 -7.30 7.41 0.61
N VAL A 241 -6.91 8.35 -0.24
CA VAL A 241 -7.77 9.38 -0.83
C VAL A 241 -8.18 8.93 -2.23
N LEU A 242 -9.48 8.68 -2.43
CA LEU A 242 -10.03 8.28 -3.72
C LEU A 242 -10.41 9.48 -4.59
N ALA A 243 -10.52 9.26 -5.90
CA ALA A 243 -11.09 10.25 -6.81
C ALA A 243 -12.52 10.61 -6.39
N LYS A 244 -12.87 11.90 -6.39
CA LYS A 244 -14.23 12.35 -6.05
C LYS A 244 -15.26 11.88 -7.08
N GLN A 245 -16.49 11.67 -6.64
CA GLN A 245 -17.62 11.54 -7.56
C GLN A 245 -17.79 12.84 -8.38
N PRO A 246 -18.01 12.75 -9.71
CA PRO A 246 -18.36 13.91 -10.54
C PRO A 246 -19.76 14.45 -10.22
N GLU A 247 -19.99 15.73 -10.54
CA GLU A 247 -21.28 16.41 -10.32
C GLU A 247 -22.39 15.85 -11.24
N GLU A 248 -22.04 15.48 -12.48
CA GLU A 248 -22.91 14.78 -13.42
C GLU A 248 -22.67 13.27 -13.39
N ARG A 249 -23.72 12.46 -13.63
CA ARG A 249 -23.59 11.00 -13.68
C ARG A 249 -22.81 10.58 -14.94
N VAL A 250 -21.71 9.86 -14.73
CA VAL A 250 -20.90 9.28 -15.80
C VAL A 250 -21.53 7.96 -16.27
N GLU A 251 -21.56 7.76 -17.58
CA GLU A 251 -21.94 6.51 -18.23
C GLU A 251 -20.81 5.47 -18.11
N LEU A 252 -21.17 4.22 -17.82
CA LEU A 252 -20.27 3.14 -17.42
C LEU A 252 -20.63 1.87 -18.21
N LEU A 253 -20.08 1.74 -19.41
CA LEU A 253 -20.31 0.58 -20.28
C LEU A 253 -19.48 -0.61 -19.77
N PRO A 254 -20.10 -1.77 -19.43
CA PRO A 254 -19.38 -2.93 -18.91
C PRO A 254 -18.29 -3.43 -19.86
N GLY A 255 -17.04 -3.49 -19.38
CA GLY A 255 -15.89 -3.92 -20.17
C GLY A 255 -15.14 -2.81 -20.92
N GLU A 256 -15.71 -1.61 -21.03
CA GLU A 256 -15.00 -0.42 -21.55
C GLU A 256 -14.23 0.34 -20.46
N ILE A 257 -14.40 -0.07 -19.19
CA ILE A 257 -13.69 0.48 -18.04
C ILE A 257 -12.22 0.04 -18.07
N PRO A 258 -11.25 0.98 -18.12
CA PRO A 258 -9.84 0.63 -18.21
C PRO A 258 -9.33 -0.10 -16.97
N TYR A 259 -8.44 -1.08 -17.19
CA TYR A 259 -7.85 -1.92 -16.14
C TYR A 259 -6.45 -1.40 -15.80
N THR A 260 -6.38 -0.51 -14.81
CA THR A 260 -5.16 0.15 -14.30
C THR A 260 -4.65 -0.41 -12.97
N ASP A 261 -5.23 -1.51 -12.48
CA ASP A 261 -4.67 -2.31 -11.38
C ASP A 261 -3.28 -2.87 -11.77
N ASP A 262 -2.47 -3.11 -10.74
CA ASP A 262 -1.09 -3.60 -10.76
C ASP A 262 -0.95 -5.11 -11.02
N TRP A 263 -2.06 -5.85 -10.99
CA TRP A 263 -2.15 -7.29 -11.22
C TRP A 263 -3.07 -7.62 -12.42
N ARG A 264 -3.19 -8.90 -12.78
CA ARG A 264 -4.09 -9.40 -13.83
C ARG A 264 -4.77 -10.70 -13.39
N ILE A 265 -5.95 -11.01 -13.94
CA ILE A 265 -6.74 -12.19 -13.54
C ILE A 265 -6.09 -13.48 -14.07
N GLU A 266 -5.47 -13.39 -15.24
CA GLU A 266 -4.69 -14.42 -15.92
C GLU A 266 -3.37 -14.77 -15.22
N ASP A 267 -2.82 -13.86 -14.42
CA ASP A 267 -1.55 -14.05 -13.68
C ASP A 267 -1.77 -14.60 -12.25
N VAL A 268 -3.02 -14.76 -11.79
CA VAL A 268 -3.35 -15.24 -10.45
C VAL A 268 -2.93 -16.71 -10.29
N PRO A 269 -2.09 -17.08 -9.29
CA PRO A 269 -1.77 -18.47 -8.98
C PRO A 269 -3.01 -19.34 -8.77
N LEU A 270 -3.02 -20.55 -9.34
CA LEU A 270 -4.17 -21.48 -9.33
C LEU A 270 -3.88 -22.72 -8.46
N GLU A 271 -3.40 -22.50 -7.25
CA GLU A 271 -2.98 -23.55 -6.30
C GLU A 271 -4.18 -24.23 -5.63
N LEU A 272 -5.27 -23.49 -5.41
CA LEU A 272 -6.57 -23.99 -5.00
C LEU A 272 -7.54 -23.97 -6.18
N PRO A 273 -8.25 -25.08 -6.49
CA PRO A 273 -9.24 -25.10 -7.57
C PRO A 273 -10.45 -24.22 -7.22
N TYR A 274 -11.21 -23.79 -8.24
CA TYR A 274 -12.51 -23.19 -7.99
C TYR A 274 -13.53 -24.24 -7.47
N GLU A 275 -14.08 -23.99 -6.29
CA GLU A 275 -15.18 -24.75 -5.72
C GLU A 275 -16.34 -23.80 -5.40
N GLU A 276 -17.52 -24.03 -6.00
CA GLU A 276 -18.74 -23.28 -5.67
C GLU A 276 -19.13 -23.51 -4.19
N GLY A 277 -19.48 -22.44 -3.50
CA GLY A 277 -19.84 -22.47 -2.09
C GLY A 277 -21.34 -22.44 -1.84
N SER A 278 -21.73 -22.14 -0.60
CA SER A 278 -23.09 -21.66 -0.33
C SER A 278 -23.13 -20.75 0.91
N GLN A 279 -24.19 -19.96 1.03
CA GLN A 279 -24.49 -19.14 2.21
C GLN A 279 -24.95 -19.96 3.44
N LYS A 280 -25.10 -21.28 3.31
CA LYS A 280 -25.49 -22.13 4.43
C LYS A 280 -24.30 -22.22 5.39
N LYS A 281 -24.54 -22.23 6.71
CA LYS A 281 -23.51 -22.68 7.65
C LYS A 281 -23.05 -24.07 7.24
N GLN A 282 -21.76 -24.19 6.89
CA GLN A 282 -21.05 -25.46 7.02
C GLN A 282 -21.19 -25.89 8.48
N ARG A 283 -21.60 -27.15 8.70
CA ARG A 283 -21.87 -27.71 10.03
C ARG A 283 -20.61 -28.27 10.65
#